data_AF-A0AA39YM21-F1
#
_entry.id   AF-A0AA39YM21-F1
#
_cell.length_a   1.000
_cell.length_b   1.000
_cell.length_c   1.000
_cell.angle_alpha   90.00
_cell.angle_beta   90.00
_cell.angle_gamma   90.00
#
_symmetry.space_group_name_H-M   'P 1'
#
loop_
_entity.id
_entity.type
_entity.pdbx_description
1 polymer ?
#
loop_
_entity_poly.entity_id
_entity_poly.type
_entity_poly.pdbx_seq_one_letter_code
_entity_poly.pdbx_strand_id
1 'polypeptide(L)' 'MCNFTQREYSCGHYRWIASQWCREYTLTHKRCQPDVTDWEYKAEVICGECKAKARALHGPYVAWEGMIKRSPLIERLLAL' A
#
# COMPACT_ATOMS: atom_id res chain seq x y z
N MET A 1 11.60 9.06 23.11
CA MET A 1 10.81 9.32 21.90
C MET A 1 10.20 8.00 21.41
N CYS A 2 9.27 8.00 20.46
CA CYS A 2 8.82 6.74 19.86
C CYS A 2 9.84 6.30 18.80
N ASN A 3 10.09 5.00 18.72
CA ASN A 3 10.95 4.44 17.68
C ASN A 3 10.12 4.02 16.49
N PHE A 4 10.65 4.22 15.29
CA PHE A 4 9.98 3.92 14.04
C PHE A 4 10.88 3.10 13.12
N THR A 5 10.24 2.22 12.36
CA THR A 5 10.82 1.56 11.19
C THR A 5 10.36 2.29 9.94
N GLN A 6 11.28 2.67 9.05
CA GLN A 6 10.96 3.12 7.71
C GLN A 6 10.76 1.92 6.80
N ARG A 7 9.54 1.73 6.31
CA ARG A 7 9.22 0.68 5.33
C ARG A 7 9.04 1.29 3.95
N GLU A 8 9.92 0.94 3.03
CA GLU A 8 9.85 1.28 1.61
C GLU A 8 9.13 0.18 0.80
N TYR A 9 8.38 0.61 -0.19
CA TYR A 9 7.56 -0.24 -1.06
C TYR A 9 8.08 -0.18 -2.50
N SER A 10 7.73 -1.18 -3.31
CA SER A 10 8.17 -1.26 -4.71
C SER A 10 7.67 -0.11 -5.60
N CYS A 11 6.63 0.61 -5.17
CA CYS A 11 6.14 1.82 -5.82
C CYS A 11 6.94 3.10 -5.47
N GLY A 12 8.05 2.98 -4.74
CA GLY A 12 8.92 4.11 -4.35
C GLY A 12 8.41 4.96 -3.17
N HIS A 13 7.26 4.62 -2.60
CA HIS A 13 6.75 5.27 -1.38
C HIS A 13 7.33 4.60 -0.14
N TYR A 14 7.35 5.33 0.98
CA TYR A 14 7.68 4.79 2.29
C TYR A 14 6.64 5.16 3.35
N ARG A 15 6.67 4.43 4.47
CA ARG A 15 5.91 4.78 5.69
C ARG A 15 6.76 4.56 6.93
N TRP A 16 6.59 5.44 7.91
CA TRP A 16 7.09 5.21 9.27
C TRP A 16 6.06 4.43 10.07
N ILE A 17 6.49 3.28 10.60
CA ILE A 17 5.68 2.39 11.41
C ILE A 17 6.31 2.38 12.79
N ALA A 18 5.54 2.70 13.83
CA ALA A 18 6.06 2.67 15.18
C ALA A 18 6.45 1.24 15.57
N SER A 19 7.72 1.05 15.91
CA SER A 19 8.24 -0.20 16.46
C SER A 19 8.17 -0.19 17.99
N GLN A 20 8.27 0.99 18.61
CA GLN A 20 8.10 1.18 20.06
C GLN A 20 7.42 2.51 20.38
N TRP A 21 6.41 2.46 21.25
CA TRP A 21 5.72 3.65 21.75
C TRP A 21 6.37 4.17 23.03
N CYS A 22 6.55 5.49 23.12
CA CYS A 22 6.98 6.12 24.37
C CYS A 22 5.80 6.24 25.35
N ARG A 23 6.12 6.47 26.63
CA ARG A 23 5.10 6.66 27.68
C ARG A 23 4.18 7.87 27.44
N GLU A 24 4.70 8.94 26.83
CA GLU A 24 3.88 10.12 26.57
C GLU A 24 2.80 9.85 25.52
N TYR A 25 3.13 9.07 24.48
CA TYR A 25 2.16 8.64 23.49
C TYR A 25 1.07 7.76 24.11
N THR A 26 1.41 6.83 25.00
CA THR A 26 0.40 5.95 25.61
C THR A 26 -0.60 6.71 26.47
N LEU A 27 -0.19 7.84 27.05
CA LEU A 27 -1.06 8.70 27.85
C LEU A 27 -1.87 9.69 26.99
N THR A 28 -1.25 10.30 25.99
CA THR A 28 -1.81 11.45 25.27
C THR A 28 -2.32 11.12 23.88
N HIS A 29 -1.90 9.99 23.32
CA HIS A 29 -2.06 9.63 21.90
C HIS A 29 -1.52 10.69 20.92
N LYS A 30 -0.67 11.62 21.38
CA LYS A 30 0.01 12.60 20.53
C LYS A 30 1.27 11.99 19.94
N ARG A 31 1.38 12.03 18.61
CA ARG A 31 2.54 11.47 17.90
C ARG A 31 3.79 12.32 18.17
N CYS A 32 4.89 11.66 18.53
CA CYS A 32 6.21 12.29 18.60
C CYS A 32 6.75 12.58 17.20
N GLN A 33 7.80 13.42 17.14
CA GLN A 33 8.69 13.39 15.98
C GLN A 33 9.27 11.97 15.82
N PRO A 34 9.32 11.44 14.60
CA PRO A 34 9.77 10.08 14.37
C PRO A 34 11.29 9.97 14.55
N ASP A 35 11.69 9.04 15.40
CA ASP A 35 13.07 8.56 15.51
C ASP A 35 13.17 7.25 14.72
N VAL A 36 13.79 7.28 13.54
CA VAL A 36 13.88 6.12 12.64
C VAL A 36 15.08 5.28 13.05
N THR A 37 14.80 4.12 13.63
CA THR A 37 15.83 3.21 14.16
C THR A 37 16.09 2.01 13.26
N ASP A 38 15.22 1.77 12.27
CA ASP A 38 15.27 0.58 11.41
C ASP A 38 14.70 0.85 10.01
N TRP A 39 15.11 0.06 9.03
CA TRP A 39 14.75 0.19 7.62
C TRP A 39 14.37 -1.16 7.00
N GLU A 40 13.23 -1.20 6.33
CA GLU A 40 12.73 -2.37 5.63
C GLU A 40 12.38 -2.03 4.18
N TYR A 41 12.71 -2.92 3.24
CA TYR A 41 12.24 -2.83 1.86
C TYR A 41 11.31 -4.01 1.52
N LYS A 42 10.13 -3.72 0.97
CA LYS A 42 9.15 -4.71 0.50
C LYS A 42 9.05 -4.67 -1.03
N ALA A 43 9.94 -5.40 -1.70
CA ALA A 43 10.10 -5.41 -3.16
C ALA A 43 8.86 -5.89 -3.95
N GLU A 44 7.99 -6.71 -3.35
CA GLU A 44 6.81 -7.28 -4.02
C GLU A 44 5.50 -6.58 -3.65
N VAL A 45 5.55 -5.58 -2.77
CA VAL A 45 4.36 -4.96 -2.19
C VAL A 45 4.31 -3.49 -2.57
N ILE A 46 3.21 -3.05 -3.17
CA ILE A 46 2.89 -1.63 -3.36
C ILE A 46 2.24 -1.04 -2.10
N CYS A 47 2.37 0.27 -1.89
CA CYS A 47 1.77 0.92 -0.73
C CYS A 47 0.22 0.92 -0.81
N GLY A 48 -0.42 1.22 0.32
CA GLY A 48 -1.87 1.20 0.46
C GLY A 48 -2.59 2.19 -0.46
N GLU A 49 -2.03 3.39 -0.67
CA GLU A 49 -2.60 4.42 -1.55
C GLU A 49 -2.53 3.98 -3.02
N CYS A 50 -1.39 3.43 -3.45
CA CYS A 50 -1.25 2.87 -4.80
C CYS A 50 -2.20 1.70 -5.01
N LYS A 51 -2.38 0.84 -4.00
CA LYS A 51 -3.34 -0.27 -4.05
C LYS A 51 -4.78 0.23 -4.15
N ALA A 52 -5.15 1.29 -3.43
CA ALA A 52 -6.46 1.90 -3.53
C ALA A 52 -6.70 2.55 -4.90
N LYS A 53 -5.72 3.28 -5.44
CA LYS A 53 -5.77 3.85 -6.79
C LYS A 53 -5.93 2.78 -7.87
N ALA A 54 -5.16 1.68 -7.77
CA ALA A 54 -5.27 0.56 -8.70
C ALA A 54 -6.69 -0.06 -8.67
N ARG A 55 -7.28 -0.23 -7.49
CA ARG A 55 -8.67 -0.69 -7.34
C ARG A 55 -9.71 0.30 -7.87
N ALA A 56 -9.47 1.60 -7.76
CA ALA A 56 -10.37 2.62 -8.29
C ALA A 56 -10.31 2.68 -9.82
N LEU A 57 -9.12 2.52 -10.41
CA LEU A 57 -8.91 2.55 -11.86
C LEU A 57 -9.38 1.26 -12.56
N HIS A 58 -9.10 0.10 -11.96
CA HIS A 58 -9.35 -1.20 -12.58
C HIS A 58 -10.56 -1.93 -11.99
N GLY A 59 -11.31 -1.28 -11.09
CA GLY A 59 -12.32 -1.95 -10.26
C GLY A 59 -11.69 -2.87 -9.21
N PRO A 60 -12.49 -3.46 -8.32
CA PRO A 60 -11.99 -4.56 -7.49
C PRO A 60 -11.56 -5.67 -8.45
N TYR A 61 -10.26 -5.89 -8.60
CA TYR A 61 -9.74 -7.06 -9.30
C TYR A 61 -10.29 -8.29 -8.59
N VAL A 62 -11.39 -8.79 -9.12
CA VAL A 62 -12.02 -10.02 -8.68
C VAL A 62 -11.19 -11.12 -9.32
N ALA A 63 -10.66 -12.04 -8.51
CA ALA A 63 -9.74 -13.07 -9.00
C ALA A 63 -10.33 -13.90 -10.17
N TRP A 64 -11.66 -13.92 -10.33
CA TRP A 64 -12.36 -14.54 -11.44
C TRP A 64 -12.34 -13.75 -12.76
N GLU A 65 -12.07 -12.44 -12.76
CA GLU A 65 -12.03 -11.65 -14.00
C GLU A 65 -10.91 -12.13 -14.94
N GLY A 66 -9.75 -12.50 -14.39
CA GLY A 66 -8.68 -13.15 -15.14
C GLY A 66 -8.99 -14.60 -15.56
N MET A 67 -10.06 -15.19 -15.03
CA MET A 67 -10.56 -16.51 -15.44
C MET A 67 -11.57 -16.41 -16.59
N ILE A 68 -12.10 -15.22 -16.90
CA ILE A 68 -12.94 -15.00 -18.08
C ILE A 68 -12.02 -14.92 -19.30
N LYS A 69 -12.00 -16.00 -20.09
CA LYS A 69 -11.43 -15.98 -21.45
C LYS A 69 -12.28 -15.06 -22.32
N ARG A 70 -11.91 -13.79 -22.42
CA ARG A 70 -12.56 -12.86 -23.36
C ARG A 70 -12.12 -13.23 -24.77
N SER A 71 -13.09 -13.52 -25.64
CA SER A 71 -12.82 -13.75 -27.06
C SER A 71 -12.36 -12.43 -27.70
N PRO A 72 -11.25 -12.42 -28.47
CA PRO A 72 -10.76 -11.22 -29.17
C PRO A 72 -11.81 -10.59 -30.12
N LEU A 73 -12.83 -11.36 -30.51
CA LEU A 73 -13.92 -10.87 -31.35
C LEU A 73 -14.89 -9.94 -30.61
N ILE A 74 -15.06 -10.11 -29.29
CA ILE A 74 -15.95 -9.25 -28.49
C ILE A 74 -15.31 -7.89 -28.23
N GLU A 75 -13.98 -7.81 -28.05
CA GLU A 75 -13.30 -6.53 -27.84
C GLU A 75 -13.36 -5.61 -29.07
N ARG A 76 -13.39 -6.19 -30.28
CA ARG A 76 -13.54 -5.42 -31.52
C ARG A 76 -14.94 -4.83 -31.72
N LEU A 77 -15.98 -5.42 -31.14
CA LEU A 77 -17.37 -4.94 -31.26
C LEU A 77 -17.71 -3.81 -30.28
N LEU A 78 -17.00 -3.71 -29.15
CA LEU A 78 -17.19 -2.64 -28.17
C LEU A 78 -16.37 -1.37 -28.46
N ALA A 79 -15.52 -1.43 -29.50
CA ALA A 79 -14.69 -0.31 -29.96
C ALA A 79 -15.27 0.43 -31.19
N LEU A 80 -16.51 0.12 -31.57
CA LEU A 80 -17.34 0.78 -32.60
C LEU A 80 -18.59 1.35 -31.93
#